data_AF-A0A1C7E5W7-F1
#
_entry.id   AF-A0A1C7E5W7-F1
#
_cell.length_a   1.000
_cell.length_b   1.000
_cell.length_c   1.000
_cell.angle_alpha   90.00
_cell.angle_beta   90.00
_cell.angle_gamma   90.00
#
_symmetry.space_group_name_H-M   'P 1'
#
loop_
_entity.id
_entity.type
_entity.pdbx_description
1 polymer ?
#
loop_
_entity_poly.entity_id
_entity_poly.type
_entity_poly.pdbx_seq_one_letter_code
_entity_poly.pdbx_strand_id
1 'polypeptide(L)'
;MNPGAISISAFLISLAIYAAWFFNENLFSNSAMIVAVLLPLIGIVAAVFAKNGFLKALGFTGNSFVLILVVIIPFISTLFWNTP
;
A
#
# COMPACT_ATOMS: atom_id res chain seq x y z
N MET A 1 4.52 -4.45 -19.50
CA MET A 1 5.33 -4.76 -18.30
C MET A 1 4.91 -6.11 -17.73
N ASN A 2 5.82 -6.84 -17.10
CA ASN A 2 5.52 -8.08 -16.35
C ASN A 2 4.57 -7.75 -15.17
N PRO A 3 3.42 -8.43 -15.00
CA PRO A 3 2.49 -8.17 -13.88
C PRO A 3 3.14 -8.22 -12.50
N GLY A 4 4.13 -9.10 -12.28
CA GLY A 4 4.87 -9.15 -11.03
C GLY A 4 5.71 -7.89 -10.79
N ALA A 5 6.31 -7.32 -11.84
CA ALA A 5 7.04 -6.07 -11.75
C ALA A 5 6.08 -4.90 -11.45
N ILE A 6 4.91 -4.85 -12.10
CA ILE A 6 3.87 -3.85 -11.82
C ILE A 6 3.45 -3.92 -10.34
N SER A 7 3.22 -5.12 -9.82
CA SER A 7 2.85 -5.34 -8.43
C SER A 7 3.92 -4.87 -7.44
N ILE A 8 5.18 -5.18 -7.70
CA ILE A 8 6.31 -4.74 -6.86
C ILE A 8 6.49 -3.22 -6.94
N SER A 9 6.37 -2.63 -8.13
CA SER A 9 6.43 -1.17 -8.29
C SER A 9 5.30 -0.49 -7.51
N ALA A 10 4.07 -0.99 -7.59
CA ALA A 10 2.95 -0.48 -6.82
C ALA A 10 3.23 -0.54 -5.31
N PHE A 11 3.72 -1.69 -4.83
CA PHE A 11 4.12 -1.88 -3.43
C PHE A 11 5.18 -0.85 -2.99
N LEU A 12 6.29 -0.73 -3.72
CA LEU A 12 7.40 0.15 -3.35
C LEU A 12 7.01 1.62 -3.40
N ILE A 13 6.23 2.04 -4.40
CA ILE A 13 5.76 3.41 -4.53
C ILE A 13 4.83 3.75 -3.36
N SER A 14 3.84 2.91 -3.06
CA SER A 14 2.93 3.14 -1.94
C SER A 14 3.65 3.18 -0.61
N LEU A 15 4.58 2.25 -0.38
CA LEU A 15 5.36 2.24 0.86
C LEU A 15 6.21 3.50 1.00
N ALA A 16 6.86 3.95 -0.08
CA ALA A 16 7.67 5.16 -0.07
C ALA A 16 6.82 6.42 0.19
N ILE A 17 5.67 6.55 -0.47
CA ILE A 17 4.75 7.69 -0.25
C ILE A 17 4.26 7.70 1.20
N TYR A 18 3.80 6.55 1.71
CA TYR A 18 3.33 6.47 3.09
C TYR A 18 4.44 6.75 4.11
N ALA A 19 5.64 6.21 3.90
CA ALA A 19 6.78 6.48 4.78
C ALA A 19 7.15 7.98 4.78
N ALA A 20 7.18 8.60 3.60
CA ALA A 20 7.49 10.03 3.49
C ALA A 20 6.38 10.91 4.12
N TRP A 21 5.11 10.54 3.95
CA TRP A 21 3.98 11.19 4.63
C TRP A 21 4.05 11.04 6.15
N PHE A 22 4.45 9.87 6.66
CA PHE A 22 4.57 9.61 8.10
C PHE A 22 5.55 10.57 8.80
N PHE A 23 6.65 10.95 8.12
CA PHE A 23 7.61 11.92 8.65
C PHE A 23 7.23 13.38 8.38
N ASN A 24 6.38 13.64 7.38
CA ASN A 24 5.88 14.96 7.05
C ASN A 24 4.49 14.86 6.43
N GLU A 25 3.46 15.04 7.26
CA GLU A 25 2.06 14.88 6.87
C GLU A 25 1.61 15.90 5.80
N ASN A 26 2.30 17.04 5.69
CA ASN A 26 1.99 18.11 4.74
C ASN A 26 2.73 17.95 3.40
N LEU A 27 3.56 16.91 3.25
CA LEU A 27 4.37 16.70 2.05
C LEU A 27 3.54 16.38 0.81
N PHE A 28 2.40 15.71 1.00
CA PHE A 28 1.52 15.29 -0.08
C PHE A 28 0.10 15.83 0.15
N SER A 29 -0.58 16.17 -0.94
CA SER A 29 -2.00 16.52 -0.88
C SER A 29 -2.86 15.31 -0.49
N ASN A 30 -4.04 15.56 0.07
CA ASN A 30 -5.02 14.51 0.36
C ASN A 30 -5.35 13.65 -0.88
N SER A 31 -5.41 14.27 -2.06
CA SER A 31 -5.61 13.55 -3.32
C SER A 31 -4.47 12.58 -3.66
N ALA A 32 -3.21 12.98 -3.44
CA ALA A 32 -2.06 12.11 -3.65
C ALA A 32 -2.06 10.93 -2.65
N MET A 33 -2.47 11.17 -1.40
CA MET A 33 -2.59 10.12 -0.39
C MET A 33 -3.67 9.09 -0.74
N ILE A 34 -4.82 9.52 -1.29
CA ILE A 34 -5.86 8.60 -1.77
C ILE A 34 -5.30 7.68 -2.86
N VAL A 35 -4.52 8.22 -3.80
CA VAL A 35 -3.89 7.40 -4.84
C VAL A 35 -2.92 6.38 -4.22
N ALA A 36 -2.11 6.80 -3.25
CA ALA A 36 -1.17 5.93 -2.56
C ALA A 36 -1.85 4.79 -1.78
N VAL A 37 -3.08 5.00 -1.28
CA VAL A 37 -3.93 4.00 -0.60
C VAL A 37 -4.56 3.01 -1.59
N LEU A 38 -4.92 3.47 -2.79
CA LEU A 38 -5.55 2.63 -3.82
C LEU A 38 -4.53 1.79 -4.60
N LEU A 39 -3.31 2.28 -4.75
CA LEU A 39 -2.26 1.64 -5.54
C LEU A 39 -1.89 0.21 -5.06
N PRO A 40 -1.87 -0.13 -3.76
CA PRO A 40 -1.68 -1.49 -3.29
C PRO A 40 -2.79 -2.45 -3.72
N LEU A 41 -4.04 -1.99 -3.89
CA LEU A 41 -5.12 -2.83 -4.41
C LEU A 41 -4.83 -3.23 -5.86
N ILE A 42 -4.38 -2.29 -6.67
CA ILE A 42 -3.92 -2.55 -8.06
C ILE A 42 -2.73 -3.52 -8.02
N GLY A 43 -1.81 -3.33 -7.08
CA GLY A 43 -0.65 -4.19 -6.87
C GLY A 43 -1.03 -5.64 -6.52
N ILE A 44 -2.05 -5.85 -5.68
CA ILE A 44 -2.57 -7.19 -5.36
C ILE A 44 -3.15 -7.86 -6.60
N VAL A 45 -3.99 -7.15 -7.36
CA VAL A 45 -4.56 -7.69 -8.60
C VAL A 45 -3.44 -8.08 -9.57
N ALA A 46 -2.43 -7.21 -9.74
CA ALA A 46 -1.28 -7.52 -10.59
C ALA A 46 -0.45 -8.72 -10.10
N ALA A 47 -0.31 -8.91 -8.78
CA ALA A 47 0.39 -10.06 -8.20
C ALA A 47 -0.30 -11.39 -8.55
N VAL A 48 -1.64 -11.44 -8.55
CA VAL A 48 -2.42 -12.66 -8.86
C VAL A 48 -2.06 -13.21 -10.24
N PHE A 49 -1.85 -12.33 -11.21
CA PHE A 49 -1.50 -12.66 -12.60
C PHE A 49 0.01 -12.83 -12.85
N ALA A 50 0.87 -12.70 -11.83
CA ALA A 50 2.30 -12.89 -11.98
C ALA A 50 2.65 -14.37 -12.19
N LYS A 51 3.44 -14.67 -13.23
CA LYS A 51 3.87 -16.04 -13.58
C LYS A 51 4.98 -16.58 -12.69
N ASN A 52 5.82 -15.70 -12.16
CA ASN A 52 6.93 -16.08 -11.26
C ASN A 52 6.40 -16.18 -9.83
N GLY A 53 6.52 -17.36 -9.20
CA GLY A 53 6.02 -17.61 -7.85
C GLY A 53 6.62 -16.70 -6.77
N PHE A 54 7.91 -16.35 -6.88
CA PHE A 54 8.56 -15.43 -5.96
C PHE A 54 8.01 -14.01 -6.11
N LEU A 55 7.92 -13.49 -7.34
CA LEU A 55 7.35 -12.15 -7.57
C LEU A 55 5.88 -12.06 -7.17
N LYS A 56 5.12 -13.15 -7.39
CA LYS A 56 3.73 -13.27 -6.94
C LYS A 56 3.63 -13.19 -5.42
N ALA A 57 4.40 -14.01 -4.70
CA ALA A 57 4.39 -14.01 -3.24
C ALA A 57 4.81 -12.66 -2.67
N LEU A 58 5.96 -12.13 -3.12
CA LEU A 58 6.49 -10.85 -2.66
C LEU A 58 5.53 -9.69 -2.94
N GLY A 59 4.97 -9.61 -4.15
CA GLY A 59 4.00 -8.59 -4.53
C GLY A 59 2.72 -8.69 -3.70
N PHE A 60 2.20 -9.90 -3.48
CA PHE A 60 0.99 -10.09 -2.69
C PHE A 60 1.22 -9.69 -1.22
N THR A 61 2.25 -10.23 -0.57
CA THR A 61 2.57 -9.95 0.83
C THR A 61 2.89 -8.47 1.05
N GLY A 62 3.70 -7.86 0.18
CA GLY A 62 4.08 -6.45 0.29
C GLY A 62 2.89 -5.50 0.16
N ASN A 63 2.04 -5.69 -0.85
CA ASN A 63 0.87 -4.83 -1.03
C ASN A 63 -0.17 -5.04 0.10
N SER A 64 -0.38 -6.27 0.57
CA SER A 64 -1.25 -6.52 1.73
C SER A 64 -0.72 -5.87 3.01
N PHE A 65 0.60 -5.92 3.24
CA PHE A 65 1.23 -5.26 4.38
C PHE A 65 1.00 -3.75 4.37
N VAL A 66 1.17 -3.10 3.21
CA VAL A 66 0.89 -1.66 3.08
C VAL A 66 -0.58 -1.34 3.38
N LEU A 67 -1.54 -2.13 2.87
CA LEU A 67 -2.96 -1.90 3.20
C LEU A 67 -3.26 -2.01 4.70
N ILE A 68 -2.62 -2.97 5.39
CA ILE A 68 -2.77 -3.09 6.83
C ILE A 68 -2.29 -1.83 7.53
N LEU A 69 -1.10 -1.34 7.18
CA LEU A 69 -0.53 -0.13 7.79
C LEU A 69 -1.36 1.13 7.50
N VAL A 70 -1.81 1.30 6.27
CA VAL A 70 -2.41 2.56 5.81
C VAL A 70 -3.92 2.62 6.04
N VAL A 71 -4.61 1.48 6.04
CA VAL A 71 -6.07 1.43 6.14
C VAL A 71 -6.51 0.78 7.44
N ILE A 72 -6.05 -0.45 7.69
CA ILE A 72 -6.59 -1.27 8.78
C ILE A 72 -6.19 -0.70 10.15
N ILE A 73 -4.90 -0.38 10.36
CA ILE A 73 -4.43 0.16 11.64
C ILE A 73 -5.11 1.51 11.97
N PRO A 74 -5.13 2.51 11.06
CA PRO A 74 -5.83 3.76 11.32
C PRO A 74 -7.32 3.54 11.57
N PHE A 75 -7.99 2.70 10.78
CA PHE A 75 -9.41 2.40 10.99
C PHE A 75 -9.66 1.78 12.37
N ILE A 76 -8.88 0.77 12.77
CA ILE A 76 -9.00 0.16 14.11
C ILE A 76 -8.76 1.21 15.21
N SER A 77 -7.79 2.11 15.04
CA SER A 77 -7.55 3.17 16.01
C SER A 77 -8.77 4.06 16.24
N THR A 78 -9.61 4.28 15.21
CA THR A 78 -10.86 5.05 15.35
C THR A 78 -11.96 4.33 16.12
N LEU A 79 -11.86 3.02 16.34
CA LEU A 79 -12.86 2.22 17.06
C LEU A 79 -12.54 2.07 18.55
N PHE A 80 -11.26 2.15 18.92
CA PHE A 80 -10.79 1.92 20.28
C PHE A 80 -10.19 3.16 20.96
N TRP A 81 -9.79 4.19 20.20
CA TRP A 81 -9.08 5.38 20.70
C TRP A 81 -9.88 6.67 20.51
N ASN A 82 -11.19 6.59 20.70
CA ASN A 82 -12.17 7.65 20.44
C ASN A 82 -12.60 8.38 21.73
N THR A 83 -11.98 8.04 22.86
CA THR A 83 -12.09 8.78 24.13
C THR A 83 -10.75 9.46 24.44
N PRO A 84 -10.75 10.78 24.72
CA PRO A 84 -9.56 11.55 25.06
C PRO A 84 -8.94 11.13 26.40
#